data_AF-A0A9D5KGK4-F1
#
_entry.id   AF-A0A9D5KGK4-F1
#
_cell.length_a   1.000
_cell.length_b   1.000
_cell.length_c   1.000
_cell.angle_alpha   90.00
_cell.angle_beta   90.00
_cell.angle_gamma   90.00
#
_symmetry.space_group_name_H-M   'P 1'
#
loop_
_entity.id
_entity.type
_entity.pdbx_description
1 polymer ?
#
loop_
_entity_poly.entity_id
_entity_poly.type
_entity_poly.pdbx_seq_one_letter_code
_entity_poly.pdbx_strand_id
1 'polypeptide(L)'
;TWLNELAYKLIVRFPFIGLPNIIAGEEIIRECMQKAADPEPLSGEVGRFIEDRAYYDATCASLGRLKEVLGGRKPSREVARLIVEHLESAGR
;
A
#
# COMPACT_ATOMS: atom_id res chain seq x y z
N THR A 1 -10.47 8.24 -20.27
CA THR A 1 -10.69 9.63 -20.75
C THR A 1 -9.88 10.58 -19.91
N TRP A 2 -9.22 11.57 -20.53
CA TRP A 2 -8.42 12.61 -19.86
C TRP A 2 -9.13 13.26 -18.64
N LEU A 3 -10.47 13.38 -18.72
CA LEU A 3 -11.34 13.83 -17.62
C LEU A 3 -11.23 12.97 -16.34
N ASN A 4 -11.12 11.65 -16.50
CA ASN A 4 -11.03 10.71 -15.38
C ASN A 4 -9.67 10.79 -14.69
N GLU A 5 -8.60 11.04 -15.47
CA GLU A 5 -7.23 11.20 -14.97
C GLU A 5 -7.09 12.50 -14.15
N LEU A 6 -7.74 13.57 -14.58
CA LEU A 6 -7.79 14.83 -13.85
C LEU A 6 -8.61 14.72 -12.56
N ALA A 7 -9.77 14.06 -12.60
CA ALA A 7 -10.61 13.82 -11.43
C ALA A 7 -9.91 12.94 -10.38
N TYR A 8 -9.20 11.89 -10.80
CA TYR A 8 -8.41 11.04 -9.90
C TYR A 8 -7.28 11.84 -9.23
N LYS A 9 -6.53 12.67 -9.97
CA LYS A 9 -5.49 13.54 -9.40
C LYS A 9 -6.02 14.61 -8.44
N LEU A 10 -7.26 15.06 -8.62
CA LEU A 10 -7.91 16.06 -7.75
C LEU A 10 -8.53 15.43 -6.49
N ILE A 11 -9.02 14.19 -6.57
CA ILE A 11 -9.66 13.45 -5.47
C ILE A 11 -8.62 12.69 -4.63
N VAL A 12 -7.57 12.16 -5.27
CA VAL A 12 -6.51 11.39 -4.64
C VAL A 12 -5.37 12.32 -4.28
N ARG A 13 -5.42 12.86 -3.06
CA ARG A 13 -4.33 13.64 -2.45
C ARG A 13 -3.19 12.74 -1.95
N PHE A 14 -2.98 11.60 -2.63
CA PHE A 14 -1.99 10.59 -2.29
C PHE A 14 -1.08 10.35 -3.50
N PRO A 15 0.25 10.44 -3.35
CA PRO A 15 1.19 10.25 -4.45
C PRO A 15 1.32 8.79 -4.93
N PHE A 16 0.62 7.85 -4.29
CA PHE A 16 0.74 6.41 -4.50
C PHE A 16 -0.63 5.76 -4.75
N ILE A 17 -0.65 4.70 -5.56
CA ILE A 17 -1.84 3.89 -5.88
C ILE A 17 -1.83 2.57 -5.09
N GLY A 18 -0.65 1.97 -4.93
CA GLY A 18 -0.46 0.71 -4.24
C GLY A 18 -0.58 0.88 -2.73
N LEU A 19 -1.39 0.04 -2.09
CA LEU A 19 -1.53 0.02 -0.63
C LEU A 19 -0.18 -0.03 0.12
N PRO A 20 0.85 -0.78 -0.31
CA PRO A 20 2.12 -0.80 0.40
C PRO A 20 2.77 0.59 0.49
N ASN A 21 2.81 1.33 -0.62
CA ASN A 21 3.38 2.67 -0.67
C ASN A 21 2.49 3.70 0.04
N ILE A 22 1.15 3.58 -0.07
CA ILE A 22 0.20 4.44 0.65
C ILE A 22 0.40 4.33 2.16
N ILE A 23 0.53 3.10 2.67
CA ILE A 23 0.69 2.87 4.12
C ILE A 23 2.10 3.26 4.57
N ALA A 24 3.13 3.02 3.75
CA ALA A 24 4.50 3.43 4.04
C ALA A 24 4.69 4.96 3.98
N GLY A 25 3.89 5.67 3.20
CA GLY A 25 4.06 7.11 2.96
C GLY A 25 5.25 7.44 2.05
N GLU A 26 5.89 6.43 1.47
CA GLU A 26 7.01 6.54 0.54
C GLU A 26 6.90 5.45 -0.56
N GLU A 27 7.61 5.64 -1.68
CA GLU A 27 7.67 4.64 -2.75
C GLU A 27 8.63 3.51 -2.36
N ILE A 28 8.13 2.50 -1.64
CA ILE A 28 8.91 1.32 -1.25
C ILE A 28 9.02 0.29 -2.39
N ILE A 29 8.10 0.31 -3.35
CA ILE A 29 8.13 -0.47 -4.58
C ILE A 29 7.68 0.43 -5.73
N ARG A 30 8.34 0.33 -6.88
CA ARG A 30 7.94 1.07 -8.08
C ARG A 30 6.54 0.67 -8.57
N GLU A 31 5.70 1.66 -8.88
CA GLU A 31 4.35 1.43 -9.41
C GLU A 31 4.30 1.54 -10.93
N CYS A 32 4.36 0.40 -11.63
CA CYS A 32 4.18 0.32 -13.09
C CYS A 32 2.68 0.33 -13.48
N MET A 33 1.97 1.43 -13.19
CA MET A 33 0.52 1.54 -13.40
C MET A 33 0.13 2.59 -14.45
N GLN A 34 -1.06 2.46 -15.04
CA GLN A 34 -1.60 3.36 -16.06
C GLN A 34 -0.65 3.54 -17.24
N LYS A 35 -0.12 4.75 -17.47
CA LYS A 35 0.82 5.06 -18.56
C LYS A 35 2.23 4.48 -18.35
N ALA A 36 2.52 3.94 -17.17
CA ALA A 36 3.77 3.24 -16.88
C ALA A 36 3.59 1.72 -16.89
N ALA A 37 2.38 1.22 -17.19
CA ALA A 37 2.10 -0.20 -17.37
C ALA A 37 2.51 -0.68 -18.79
N ASP A 38 3.67 -0.23 -19.25
CA ASP A 38 4.26 -0.63 -20.52
C ASP A 38 5.26 -1.78 -20.30
N PRO A 39 5.49 -2.65 -21.30
CA PRO A 39 6.38 -3.80 -21.18
C PRO A 39 7.82 -3.44 -20.78
N GLU A 40 8.33 -2.30 -21.24
CA GLU A 40 9.71 -1.86 -21.01
C GLU A 40 9.97 -1.45 -19.55
N PRO A 41 9.19 -0.52 -18.93
CA PRO A 41 9.30 -0.24 -17.50
C PRO A 41 9.12 -1.48 -16.63
N LEU A 42 8.16 -2.35 -16.96
CA LEU A 42 7.86 -3.54 -16.17
C LEU A 42 9.00 -4.55 -16.23
N SER A 43 9.52 -4.86 -17.42
CA SER A 43 10.66 -5.77 -17.58
C SER A 43 11.93 -5.21 -16.95
N GLY A 44 12.18 -3.91 -17.05
CA GLY A 44 13.30 -3.26 -16.38
C GLY A 44 13.20 -3.35 -14.86
N GLU A 45 12.01 -3.17 -14.30
CA GLU A 45 11.78 -3.29 -12.85
C GLU A 45 11.95 -4.75 -12.37
N VAL A 46 11.39 -5.71 -13.11
CA VAL A 46 11.57 -7.14 -12.82
C VAL A 46 13.05 -7.54 -12.93
N GLY A 47 13.74 -7.09 -13.97
CA GLY A 47 15.17 -7.32 -14.15
C GLY A 47 15.99 -6.77 -12.98
N ARG A 48 15.65 -5.58 -12.50
CA ARG A 48 16.31 -4.97 -11.33
C ARG A 48 16.14 -5.80 -10.06
N PHE A 49 14.97 -6.41 -9.83
CA PHE A 49 14.79 -7.35 -8.71
C PHE A 49 15.63 -8.63 -8.83
N ILE A 50 16.00 -9.04 -10.05
CA ILE A 50 16.80 -10.23 -10.32
C ILE A 50 18.30 -9.92 -10.23
N GLU A 51 18.72 -8.80 -10.80
CA GLU A 51 20.13 -8.45 -11.01
C GLU A 51 20.72 -7.64 -9.85
N ASP A 52 19.92 -6.78 -9.20
CA ASP A 52 20.35 -5.95 -8.07
C ASP A 52 19.88 -6.53 -6.75
N ARG A 53 20.78 -7.30 -6.12
CA ARG A 53 20.50 -7.94 -4.83
C ARG A 53 20.27 -6.93 -3.72
N ALA A 54 20.96 -5.78 -3.73
CA ALA A 54 20.81 -4.76 -2.71
C ALA A 54 19.41 -4.11 -2.80
N TYR A 55 18.94 -3.85 -4.02
CA TYR A 55 17.58 -3.37 -4.26
C TYR A 55 16.51 -4.37 -3.78
N TYR A 56 16.69 -5.65 -4.08
CA TYR A 56 15.81 -6.72 -3.61
C TYR A 56 15.75 -6.77 -2.08
N ASP A 57 16.91 -6.86 -1.42
CA ASP A 57 16.98 -6.99 0.05
C ASP A 57 16.41 -5.75 0.75
N ALA A 58 16.67 -4.55 0.22
CA ALA A 58 16.11 -3.30 0.73
C ALA A 58 14.57 -3.29 0.63
N THR A 59 14.03 -3.69 -0.52
CA THR A 59 12.58 -3.78 -0.74
C THR A 59 11.93 -4.79 0.20
N CYS A 60 12.53 -5.98 0.34
CA CYS A 60 12.08 -7.01 1.28
C CYS A 60 12.08 -6.51 2.73
N ALA A 61 13.13 -5.79 3.14
CA ALA A 61 13.20 -5.21 4.47
C ALA A 61 12.10 -4.16 4.70
N SER A 62 11.83 -3.29 3.72
CA SER A 62 10.75 -2.30 3.78
C SER A 62 9.37 -2.96 3.90
N LEU A 63 9.10 -3.99 3.11
CA LEU A 63 7.86 -4.78 3.20
C LEU A 63 7.75 -5.56 4.52
N GLY A 64 8.87 -6.04 5.05
CA GLY A 64 8.92 -6.68 6.37
C GLY A 64 8.46 -5.74 7.48
N ARG A 65 9.00 -4.52 7.51
CA ARG A 65 8.57 -3.47 8.46
C ARG A 65 7.08 -3.14 8.30
N LEU A 66 6.61 -3.03 7.06
CA LEU A 66 5.20 -2.78 6.78
C LEU A 66 4.30 -3.91 7.32
N LYS A 67 4.73 -5.17 7.14
CA LYS A 67 4.02 -6.34 7.68
C LYS A 67 3.95 -6.31 9.21
N GLU A 68 4.99 -5.86 9.90
CA GLU A 68 4.97 -5.72 11.37
C GLU A 68 3.96 -4.67 11.83
N VAL A 69 3.93 -3.51 11.16
CA VAL A 69 2.96 -2.44 11.43
C VAL A 69 1.51 -2.94 11.29
N LEU A 70 1.24 -3.74 10.25
CA LEU A 70 -0.09 -4.29 9.99
C LEU A 70 -0.42 -5.52 10.85
N GLY A 71 0.57 -6.38 11.11
CA GLY A 71 0.40 -7.67 11.77
C GLY A 71 0.29 -7.60 13.30
N GLY A 72 0.70 -6.49 13.92
CA GLY A 72 0.60 -6.31 15.37
C GLY A 72 -0.83 -6.21 15.91
N ARG A 73 -1.82 -5.94 15.05
CA ARG A 73 -3.22 -5.80 15.46
C ARG A 73 -4.07 -6.97 15.02
N LYS A 74 -5.17 -7.23 15.74
CA LYS A 74 -6.20 -8.21 15.36
C LYS A 74 -7.52 -7.49 15.10
N PRO A 75 -7.72 -6.91 13.90
CA PRO A 75 -8.85 -6.02 13.63
C PRO A 75 -10.21 -6.65 13.96
N SER A 76 -10.39 -7.94 13.66
CA SER A 76 -11.63 -8.66 13.97
C SER A 76 -11.95 -8.70 15.47
N ARG A 77 -10.94 -8.91 16.32
CA ARG A 77 -11.12 -8.91 17.79
C ARG A 77 -11.36 -7.51 18.33
N GLU A 78 -10.65 -6.53 17.80
CA GLU A 78 -10.78 -5.12 18.20
C GLU A 78 -12.16 -4.58 17.84
N VAL A 79 -12.64 -4.85 16.62
CA VAL A 79 -14.00 -4.49 16.18
C VAL A 79 -15.06 -5.21 17.02
N ALA A 80 -14.91 -6.52 17.27
CA ALA A 80 -15.86 -7.24 18.12
C ALA A 80 -15.95 -6.64 19.53
N ARG A 81 -14.80 -6.25 20.12
CA ARG A 81 -14.76 -5.58 21.43
C ARG A 81 -15.47 -4.23 21.40
N LEU A 82 -15.22 -3.41 20.37
CA LEU A 82 -15.85 -2.10 20.21
C LEU A 82 -17.37 -2.20 20.07
N ILE A 83 -17.87 -3.21 19.36
CA ILE A 83 -19.32 -3.45 19.22
C ILE A 83 -19.94 -3.77 20.58
N VAL A 84 -19.33 -4.66 21.36
CA VAL A 84 -19.83 -5.01 22.71
C VAL A 84 -19.85 -3.78 23.62
N GLU A 85 -18.76 -3.00 23.65
CA GLU A 85 -18.65 -1.77 24.43
C GLU A 85 -19.72 -0.73 24.05
N HIS A 86 -20.02 -0.61 22.75
CA HIS A 86 -21.07 0.27 22.26
C HIS A 86 -22.48 -0.17 22.69
N LEU A 87 -22.78 -1.48 22.64
CA LEU A 87 -24.08 -2.00 23.07
C LEU A 87 -24.27 -1.87 24.59
N GLU A 88 -23.24 -2.08 25.39
CA GLU A 88 -23.28 -1.94 26.85
C GLU A 88 -23.39 -0.47 27.32
N SER A 89 -22.88 0.47 26.54
CA SER A 89 -23.03 1.90 26.80
C SER A 89 -24.38 2.45 26.35
N ALA A 90 -24.97 1.90 25.28
CA ALA A 90 -26.31 2.29 24.79
C ALA A 90 -27.47 1.68 25.60
N GLY A 91 -27.22 0.58 26.33
CA GLY A 91 -28.20 -0.07 27.22
C GLY A 91 -28.28 0.52 28.64
N ARG A 92 -27.52 1.60 28.93
CA ARG A 92 -27.58 2.37 30.18
C ARG A 92 -28.30 3.68 29.99
#